data_AF-A0A927F5X4-F1
#
_entry.id   AF-A0A927F5X4-F1
#
_cell.length_a   1.000
_cell.length_b   1.000
_cell.length_c   1.000
_cell.angle_alpha   90.00
_cell.angle_beta   90.00
_cell.angle_gamma   90.00
#
_symmetry.space_group_name_H-M   'P 1'
#
loop_
_entity.id
_entity.type
_entity.pdbx_description
1 polymer ?
#
loop_
_entity_poly.entity_id
_entity_poly.type
_entity_poly.pdbx_seq_one_letter_code
_entity_poly.pdbx_strand_id
1 'polypeptide(L)'
;MTPAELEAQKETLELLNTEAASRLTRQSESLAKIDTKAVFLIGFAATAAQFLATHKHHDVLAYCAFAAYAISLLAGVQTFRVAEYKDLEPRHLVVSYARLSRELALIRLASSRASLFEENQRRHQKKARYWSVSLGSLIVGLGLSTVALLLHT
;
A
#
# COMPACT_ATOMS: atom_id res chain seq x y z
N MET A 1 8.03 24.87 -37.42
CA MET A 1 7.38 23.59 -37.06
C MET A 1 6.40 23.27 -38.16
N THR A 2 6.56 22.14 -38.82
CA THR A 2 5.67 21.71 -39.90
C THR A 2 4.37 21.12 -39.32
N PRO A 3 3.24 21.14 -40.04
CA PRO A 3 1.99 20.53 -39.58
C PRO A 3 2.14 19.04 -39.23
N ALA A 4 3.02 18.33 -39.93
CA ALA A 4 3.32 16.93 -39.68
C ALA A 4 4.09 16.70 -38.36
N GLU A 5 5.01 17.60 -38.01
CA GLU A 5 5.72 17.56 -36.72
C GLU A 5 4.76 17.78 -35.54
N LEU A 6 3.75 18.63 -35.72
CA LEU A 6 2.75 18.95 -34.70
C LEU A 6 1.85 17.73 -34.40
N GLU A 7 1.34 17.06 -35.43
CA GLU A 7 0.52 15.86 -35.25
C GLU A 7 1.32 14.70 -34.65
N ALA A 8 2.59 14.50 -35.07
CA ALA A 8 3.45 13.48 -34.47
C ALA A 8 3.73 13.74 -32.98
N GLN A 9 3.90 15.01 -32.59
CA GLN A 9 4.12 15.40 -31.20
C GLN A 9 2.88 15.14 -30.33
N LYS A 10 1.69 15.42 -30.86
CA LYS A 10 0.41 15.15 -30.22
C LYS A 10 0.12 13.65 -30.06
N GLU A 11 0.40 12.84 -31.08
CA GLU A 11 0.28 11.37 -30.99
C GLU A 11 1.22 10.81 -29.91
N THR A 12 2.46 11.32 -29.87
CA THR A 12 3.43 10.96 -28.83
C THR A 12 2.92 11.32 -27.43
N LEU A 13 2.34 12.51 -27.26
CA LEU A 13 1.77 12.93 -25.97
C LEU A 13 0.57 12.07 -25.54
N GLU A 14 -0.26 11.64 -26.47
CA GLU A 14 -1.40 10.74 -26.19
C GLU A 14 -0.96 9.36 -25.74
N LEU A 15 0.07 8.81 -26.40
CA LEU A 15 0.70 7.54 -26.00
C LEU A 15 1.28 7.63 -24.59
N LEU A 16 2.06 8.68 -24.30
CA LEU A 16 2.63 8.91 -22.96
C LEU A 16 1.54 9.02 -21.90
N ASN A 17 0.47 9.73 -22.21
CA ASN A 17 -0.60 9.95 -21.25
C ASN A 17 -1.41 8.68 -20.96
N THR A 18 -1.62 7.85 -21.99
CA THR A 18 -2.28 6.54 -21.88
C THR A 18 -1.44 5.56 -21.06
N GLU A 19 -0.13 5.49 -21.32
CA GLU A 19 0.78 4.64 -20.55
C GLU A 19 0.88 5.10 -19.09
N ALA A 20 0.95 6.42 -18.85
CA ALA A 20 0.95 6.98 -17.49
C ALA A 20 -0.33 6.62 -16.73
N ALA A 21 -1.51 6.69 -17.37
CA ALA A 21 -2.77 6.26 -16.78
C ALA A 21 -2.74 4.76 -16.43
N SER A 22 -2.32 3.92 -17.37
CA SER A 22 -2.23 2.47 -17.19
C SER A 22 -1.31 2.10 -16.02
N ARG A 23 -0.16 2.77 -15.89
CA ARG A 23 0.77 2.57 -14.75
C ARG A 23 0.15 3.00 -13.43
N LEU A 24 -0.55 4.13 -13.42
CA LEU A 24 -1.22 4.66 -12.24
C LEU A 24 -2.33 3.69 -11.77
N THR A 25 -3.17 3.19 -12.67
CA THR A 25 -4.18 2.16 -12.37
C THR A 25 -3.56 0.89 -11.78
N ARG A 26 -2.51 0.35 -12.42
CA ARG A 26 -1.80 -0.84 -11.90
C ARG A 26 -1.20 -0.60 -10.51
N GLN A 27 -0.73 0.61 -10.22
CA GLN A 27 -0.22 0.99 -8.91
C GLN A 27 -1.34 1.03 -7.86
N SER A 28 -2.51 1.57 -8.20
CA SER A 28 -3.70 1.56 -7.34
C SER A 28 -4.13 0.14 -6.95
N GLU A 29 -4.26 -0.74 -7.94
CA GLU A 29 -4.62 -2.15 -7.71
C GLU A 29 -3.59 -2.88 -6.84
N SER A 30 -2.30 -2.62 -7.05
CA SER A 30 -1.21 -3.19 -6.24
C SER A 30 -1.30 -2.72 -4.78
N LEU A 31 -1.66 -1.46 -4.55
CA LEU A 31 -1.79 -0.88 -3.22
C LEU A 31 -2.99 -1.46 -2.47
N ALA A 32 -4.14 -1.62 -3.15
CA ALA A 32 -5.33 -2.27 -2.58
C ALA A 32 -5.06 -3.72 -2.13
N LYS A 33 -4.21 -4.46 -2.86
CA LYS A 33 -3.81 -5.83 -2.47
C LYS A 33 -3.05 -5.87 -1.13
N ILE A 34 -2.28 -4.84 -0.79
CA ILE A 34 -1.58 -4.77 0.50
C ILE A 34 -2.59 -4.61 1.64
N ASP A 35 -3.60 -3.75 1.46
CA ASP A 35 -4.62 -3.51 2.47
C ASP A 35 -5.41 -4.80 2.77
N THR A 36 -5.82 -5.54 1.75
CA THR A 36 -6.47 -6.85 1.92
C THR A 36 -5.58 -7.84 2.69
N LYS A 37 -4.29 -7.95 2.34
CA LYS A 37 -3.35 -8.84 3.03
C LYS A 37 -3.13 -8.43 4.49
N ALA A 38 -3.15 -7.13 4.78
CA ALA A 38 -2.99 -6.62 6.13
C ALA A 38 -4.20 -6.98 7.02
N VAL A 39 -5.43 -6.96 6.50
CA VAL A 39 -6.62 -7.41 7.25
C VAL A 39 -6.46 -8.85 7.69
N PHE A 40 -6.02 -9.73 6.79
CA PHE A 40 -5.77 -11.13 7.12
C PHE A 40 -4.69 -11.29 8.20
N LEU A 41 -3.57 -10.57 8.09
CA LEU A 41 -2.51 -10.62 9.10
C LEU A 41 -3.00 -10.20 10.48
N ILE A 42 -3.79 -9.13 10.57
CA ILE A 42 -4.39 -8.69 11.83
C ILE A 42 -5.30 -9.78 12.39
N GLY A 43 -6.18 -10.36 11.57
CA GLY A 43 -7.08 -11.43 12.00
C GLY A 43 -6.33 -12.65 12.53
N PHE A 44 -5.27 -13.07 11.85
CA PHE A 44 -4.41 -14.18 12.29
C PHE A 44 -3.69 -13.85 13.60
N ALA A 45 -3.10 -12.66 13.72
CA ALA A 45 -2.41 -12.24 14.93
C ALA A 45 -3.35 -12.18 16.14
N ALA A 46 -4.57 -11.65 15.96
CA ALA A 46 -5.58 -11.61 17.01
C ALA A 46 -6.01 -13.02 17.45
N THR A 47 -6.26 -13.90 16.48
CA THR A 47 -6.66 -15.29 16.76
C THR A 47 -5.56 -16.06 17.47
N ALA A 48 -4.30 -15.93 17.04
CA ALA A 48 -3.16 -16.57 17.66
C ALA A 48 -2.92 -16.06 19.09
N ALA A 49 -3.05 -14.75 19.31
CA ALA A 49 -2.99 -14.16 20.65
C ALA A 49 -4.12 -14.70 21.55
N GLN A 50 -5.35 -14.78 21.06
CA GLN A 50 -6.47 -15.32 21.81
C GLN A 50 -6.27 -16.79 22.18
N PHE A 51 -5.78 -17.61 21.23
CA PHE A 51 -5.44 -19.01 21.46
C PHE A 51 -4.37 -19.17 22.55
N LEU A 52 -3.31 -18.36 22.51
CA LEU A 52 -2.28 -18.38 23.54
C LEU A 52 -2.84 -17.94 24.91
N ALA A 53 -3.75 -16.97 24.94
CA ALA A 53 -4.36 -16.46 26.16
C ALA A 53 -5.28 -17.45 26.87
N THR A 54 -5.91 -18.37 26.12
CA THR A 54 -6.77 -19.41 26.72
C THR A 54 -5.99 -20.51 27.46
N HIS A 55 -4.67 -20.57 27.28
CA HIS A 55 -3.83 -21.54 27.97
C HIS A 55 -3.14 -20.89 29.17
N LYS A 56 -3.07 -21.61 30.31
CA LYS A 56 -2.39 -21.12 31.53
C LYS A 56 -0.88 -21.14 31.31
N HIS A 57 -0.33 -20.00 30.91
CA HIS A 57 1.11 -19.84 30.68
C HIS A 57 1.70 -18.77 31.58
N HIS A 58 2.71 -19.17 32.35
CA HIS A 58 3.50 -18.28 33.22
C HIS A 58 4.98 -18.34 32.82
N ASP A 59 5.23 -18.31 31.51
CA ASP A 59 6.58 -18.34 30.95
C ASP A 59 6.89 -17.03 30.24
N VAL A 60 8.16 -16.62 30.35
CA VAL A 60 8.74 -15.47 29.65
C VAL A 60 8.51 -15.60 28.14
N LEU A 61 8.56 -16.82 27.59
CA LEU A 61 8.30 -17.06 26.18
C LEU A 61 6.88 -16.69 25.74
N ALA A 62 5.87 -16.95 26.58
CA ALA A 62 4.49 -16.58 26.30
C ALA A 62 4.32 -15.05 26.28
N TYR A 63 4.95 -14.34 27.21
CA TYR A 63 4.95 -12.86 27.22
C TYR A 63 5.64 -12.29 25.97
N CYS A 64 6.77 -12.87 25.55
CA CYS A 64 7.44 -12.48 24.31
C CYS A 64 6.58 -12.74 23.07
N ALA A 65 5.84 -13.85 23.03
CA ALA A 65 4.90 -14.14 21.95
C ALA A 65 3.75 -13.12 21.90
N PHE A 66 3.19 -12.73 23.05
CA PHE A 66 2.18 -11.66 23.13
C PHE A 66 2.71 -10.32 22.64
N ALA A 67 3.93 -9.94 23.03
CA ALA A 67 4.56 -8.72 22.55
C ALA A 67 4.73 -8.75 21.02
N ALA A 68 5.14 -9.88 20.47
CA ALA A 68 5.26 -10.07 19.03
C ALA A 68 3.90 -9.99 18.31
N TYR A 69 2.83 -10.56 18.87
CA TYR A 69 1.48 -10.40 18.31
C TYR A 69 0.98 -8.95 18.41
N ALA A 70 1.25 -8.25 19.50
CA ALA A 70 0.89 -6.84 19.66
C ALA A 70 1.60 -5.96 18.62
N ILE A 71 2.91 -6.17 18.40
CA ILE A 71 3.66 -5.47 17.34
C ILE A 71 3.07 -5.78 15.97
N SER A 72 2.72 -7.05 15.72
CA SER A 72 2.10 -7.46 14.46
C SER A 72 0.78 -6.74 14.20
N LEU A 73 -0.08 -6.66 15.21
CA LEU A 73 -1.37 -5.96 15.17
C LEU A 73 -1.18 -4.46 14.94
N LEU A 74 -0.31 -3.80 15.71
CA LEU A 74 -0.05 -2.37 15.58
C LEU A 74 0.52 -2.02 14.21
N ALA A 75 1.50 -2.78 13.73
CA ALA A 75 2.07 -2.61 12.40
C ALA A 75 1.03 -2.85 11.31
N GLY A 76 0.17 -3.86 11.46
CA GLY A 76 -0.95 -4.14 10.58
C GLY A 76 -1.92 -2.97 10.52
N VAL A 77 -2.39 -2.45 11.67
CA VAL A 77 -3.28 -1.29 11.74
C VAL A 77 -2.64 -0.06 11.10
N GLN A 78 -1.32 0.09 11.26
CA GLN A 78 -0.61 1.23 10.70
C GLN A 78 -0.57 1.22 9.16
N THR A 79 -0.73 0.07 8.50
CA THR A 79 -0.88 0.01 7.03
C THR A 79 -2.13 0.74 6.56
N PHE A 80 -3.25 0.67 7.31
CA PHE A 80 -4.49 1.39 7.01
C PHE A 80 -4.41 2.89 7.30
N ARG A 81 -3.57 3.28 8.28
CA ARG A 81 -3.34 4.69 8.60
C ARG A 81 -2.47 5.42 7.59
N VAL A 82 -1.71 4.70 6.74
CA VAL A 82 -1.03 5.34 5.62
C VAL A 82 -2.10 5.82 4.64
N ALA A 83 -2.15 7.13 4.43
CA ALA A 83 -3.16 7.82 3.62
C ALA A 83 -3.51 7.07 2.33
N GLU A 84 -4.81 7.07 2.01
CA GLU A 84 -5.38 6.40 0.83
C GLU A 84 -4.67 6.80 -0.47
N TYR A 85 -4.81 5.92 -1.46
CA TYR A 85 -4.31 6.16 -2.80
C TYR A 85 -4.79 7.52 -3.32
N LYS A 86 -3.87 8.38 -3.74
CA LYS A 86 -4.22 9.71 -4.25
C LYS A 86 -4.42 9.62 -5.75
N ASP A 87 -5.62 9.94 -6.21
CA ASP A 87 -5.94 10.00 -7.63
C ASP A 87 -6.15 11.44 -8.10
N LEU A 88 -6.25 11.63 -9.41
CA LEU A 88 -6.60 12.90 -10.02
C LEU A 88 -8.03 13.30 -9.62
N GLU A 89 -8.17 14.44 -8.98
CA GLU A 89 -9.48 14.98 -8.64
C GLU A 89 -10.22 15.45 -9.90
N PRO A 90 -11.40 14.85 -10.23
CA PRO A 90 -12.12 15.15 -11.47
C PRO A 90 -12.50 16.63 -11.60
N ARG A 91 -12.84 17.26 -10.46
CA ARG A 91 -13.27 18.66 -10.42
C ARG A 91 -12.15 19.63 -10.75
N HIS A 92 -10.94 19.38 -10.22
CA HIS A 92 -9.78 20.21 -10.51
C HIS A 92 -9.37 20.07 -11.98
N LEU A 93 -9.44 18.85 -12.53
CA LEU A 93 -9.17 18.58 -13.95
C LEU A 93 -10.08 19.35 -14.91
N VAL A 94 -11.39 19.35 -14.67
CA VAL A 94 -12.33 20.04 -15.57
C VAL A 94 -12.12 21.56 -15.53
N VAL A 95 -11.91 22.13 -14.34
CA VAL A 95 -11.79 23.59 -14.19
C VAL A 95 -10.45 24.12 -14.73
N SER A 96 -9.35 23.41 -14.48
CA SER A 96 -8.01 23.91 -14.82
C SER A 96 -7.55 23.55 -16.24
N TYR A 97 -8.19 22.59 -16.90
CA TYR A 97 -7.79 22.12 -18.24
C TYR A 97 -8.81 22.44 -19.35
N ALA A 98 -10.06 22.76 -19.04
CA ALA A 98 -11.10 23.01 -20.06
C ALA A 98 -10.81 24.20 -20.99
N ARG A 99 -9.90 25.11 -20.61
CA ARG A 99 -9.53 26.29 -21.42
C ARG A 99 -8.14 26.18 -22.07
N LEU A 100 -7.44 25.06 -21.90
CA LEU A 100 -6.11 24.85 -22.47
C LEU A 100 -6.21 24.24 -23.88
N SER A 101 -5.21 24.51 -24.73
CA SER A 101 -5.05 23.74 -25.97
C SER A 101 -4.80 22.26 -25.65
N ARG A 102 -5.21 21.36 -26.55
CA ARG A 102 -5.10 19.90 -26.37
C ARG A 102 -3.68 19.47 -25.97
N GLU A 103 -2.66 20.03 -26.60
CA GLU A 103 -1.25 19.73 -26.28
C GLU A 103 -0.85 20.16 -24.87
N LEU A 104 -1.17 21.40 -24.48
CA LEU A 104 -0.89 21.91 -23.14
C LEU A 104 -1.65 21.13 -22.07
N ALA A 105 -2.87 20.69 -22.37
CA ALA A 105 -3.65 19.85 -21.48
C ALA A 105 -3.01 18.47 -21.30
N LEU A 106 -2.57 17.83 -22.38
CA LEU A 106 -1.90 16.52 -22.35
C LEU A 106 -0.59 16.58 -21.57
N ILE A 107 0.25 17.60 -21.79
CA ILE A 107 1.52 17.78 -21.07
C ILE A 107 1.27 17.93 -19.57
N ARG A 108 0.32 18.79 -19.17
CA ARG A 108 -0.01 19.02 -17.76
C ARG A 108 -0.69 17.82 -17.10
N LEU A 109 -1.43 17.01 -17.87
CA LEU A 109 -2.04 15.78 -17.35
C LEU A 109 -0.96 14.73 -17.10
N ALA A 110 -0.04 14.56 -18.04
CA ALA A 110 1.08 13.64 -17.91
C ALA A 110 1.99 13.99 -16.73
N SER A 111 2.31 15.29 -16.55
CA SER A 111 3.12 15.73 -15.41
C SER A 111 2.43 15.53 -14.06
N SER A 112 1.10 15.76 -14.00
CA SER A 112 0.31 15.52 -12.79
C SER A 112 0.20 14.04 -12.47
N ARG A 113 0.06 13.18 -13.48
CA ARG A 113 0.08 11.71 -13.30
C ARG A 113 1.45 11.22 -12.80
N ALA A 114 2.54 11.79 -13.33
CA ALA A 114 3.89 11.45 -12.88
C ALA A 114 4.13 11.83 -11.41
N SER A 115 3.73 13.04 -11.00
CA SER A 115 3.89 13.48 -9.61
C SER A 115 3.04 12.66 -8.63
N LEU A 116 1.80 12.32 -9.02
CA LEU A 116 0.94 11.42 -8.24
C LEU A 116 1.53 10.01 -8.14
N PHE A 117 2.12 9.49 -9.22
CA PHE A 117 2.77 8.18 -9.22
C PHE A 117 3.93 8.13 -8.22
N GLU A 118 4.78 9.16 -8.17
CA GLU A 118 5.88 9.26 -7.21
C GLU A 118 5.37 9.34 -5.76
N GLU A 119 4.34 10.14 -5.52
CA GLU A 119 3.74 10.28 -4.19
C GLU A 119 3.14 8.95 -3.72
N ASN A 120 2.40 8.27 -4.59
CA ASN A 120 1.81 6.95 -4.33
C ASN A 120 2.88 5.86 -4.20
N GLN A 121 4.01 5.96 -4.91
CA GLN A 121 5.12 5.01 -4.77
C GLN A 121 5.75 5.08 -3.38
N ARG A 122 5.95 6.30 -2.83
CA ARG A 122 6.43 6.47 -1.45
C ARG A 122 5.44 5.89 -0.43
N ARG A 123 4.13 6.06 -0.67
CA ARG A 123 3.09 5.47 0.18
C ARG A 123 3.07 3.95 0.10
N HIS A 124 3.21 3.39 -1.09
CA HIS A 124 3.33 1.94 -1.33
C HIS A 124 4.50 1.34 -0.57
N GLN A 125 5.69 1.95 -0.64
CA GLN A 125 6.87 1.51 0.10
C GLN A 125 6.65 1.55 1.62
N LYS A 126 5.99 2.60 2.13
CA LYS A 126 5.64 2.70 3.56
C LYS A 126 4.67 1.59 3.98
N LYS A 127 3.58 1.38 3.23
CA LYS A 127 2.63 0.29 3.49
C LYS A 127 3.31 -1.08 3.44
N ALA A 128 4.14 -1.33 2.43
CA ALA A 128 4.91 -2.56 2.30
C ALA A 128 5.85 -2.79 3.48
N ARG A 129 6.52 -1.74 3.98
CA ARG A 129 7.39 -1.85 5.16
C ARG A 129 6.61 -2.23 6.41
N TYR A 130 5.47 -1.57 6.68
CA TYR A 130 4.61 -1.93 7.82
C TYR A 130 4.06 -3.34 7.69
N TRP A 131 3.64 -3.74 6.49
CA TRP A 131 3.19 -5.10 6.21
C TRP A 131 4.30 -6.13 6.48
N SER A 132 5.53 -5.90 6.02
CA SER A 132 6.67 -6.79 6.27
C SER A 132 7.01 -6.90 7.75
N VAL A 133 6.96 -5.79 8.50
CA VAL A 133 7.15 -5.80 9.97
C VAL A 133 6.04 -6.60 10.65
N SER A 134 4.79 -6.40 10.23
CA SER A 134 3.63 -7.13 10.77
C SER A 134 3.78 -8.64 10.55
N LEU A 135 4.14 -9.05 9.32
CA LEU A 135 4.35 -10.45 8.95
C LEU A 135 5.52 -11.07 9.72
N GLY A 136 6.67 -10.40 9.76
CA GLY A 136 7.85 -10.89 10.48
C GLY A 136 7.57 -11.08 11.97
N SER A 137 6.89 -10.12 12.59
CA SER A 137 6.50 -10.20 14.00
C SER A 137 5.50 -11.33 14.27
N LEU A 138 4.54 -11.57 13.35
CA LEU A 138 3.61 -12.68 13.46
C LEU A 138 4.34 -14.03 13.46
N ILE A 139 5.30 -14.22 12.54
CA ILE A 139 6.08 -15.46 12.43
C ILE A 139 6.87 -15.72 13.72
N VAL A 140 7.50 -14.68 14.27
CA VAL A 140 8.22 -14.77 15.56
C VAL A 140 7.26 -15.13 16.69
N GLY A 141 6.10 -14.47 16.77
CA GLY A 141 5.08 -14.77 17.77
C GLY A 141 4.59 -16.22 17.70
N LEU A 142 4.32 -16.73 16.49
CA LEU A 142 3.91 -18.12 16.27
C LEU A 142 4.99 -19.09 16.73
N GLY A 143 6.25 -18.86 16.35
CA GLY A 143 7.38 -19.69 16.79
C GLY A 143 7.51 -19.72 18.32
N LEU A 144 7.51 -18.55 18.95
CA LEU A 144 7.59 -18.44 20.41
C LEU A 144 6.41 -19.11 21.11
N SER A 145 5.19 -18.90 20.63
CA SER A 145 3.99 -19.54 21.19
C SER A 145 4.04 -21.06 21.09
N THR A 146 4.55 -21.60 19.97
CA THR A 146 4.67 -23.04 19.76
C THR A 146 5.68 -23.65 20.74
N VAL A 147 6.84 -23.01 20.91
CA VAL A 147 7.86 -23.47 21.87
C VAL A 147 7.34 -23.38 23.31
N ALA A 148 6.66 -22.27 23.65
CA ALA A 148 6.06 -22.11 24.98
C ALA A 148 5.01 -23.20 25.27
N LEU A 149 4.19 -23.56 24.28
CA LEU A 149 3.21 -24.63 24.40
C LEU A 149 3.90 -25.99 24.58
N LEU A 150 4.91 -26.31 23.77
CA LEU A 150 5.62 -27.60 23.83
C LEU A 150 6.41 -27.80 25.13
N LEU A 151 6.94 -26.73 25.72
CA LEU A 151 7.65 -26.80 27.01
C LEU A 151 6.71 -26.94 28.21
N HIS A 152 5.42 -26.64 28.03
CA HIS A 152 4.40 -26.68 29.09
C HIS A 152 3.34 -27.77 28.92
N THR A 153 3.37 -28.55 27.84
CA THR A 153 2.69 -29.85 27.70
C THR A 153 3.52 -30.97 28.29
#